data_AF-A0A2G9TRD2-F1
#
_entry.id   AF-A0A2G9TRD2-F1
#
_cell.length_a   1.000
_cell.length_b   1.000
_cell.length_c   1.000
_cell.angle_alpha   90.00
_cell.angle_beta   90.00
_cell.angle_gamma   90.00
#
_symmetry.space_group_name_H-M   'P 1'
#
loop_
_entity.id
_entity.type
_entity.pdbx_description
1 polymer ?
#
loop_
_entity_poly.entity_id
_entity_poly.type
_entity_poly.pdbx_seq_one_letter_code
_entity_poly.pdbx_strand_id
1 'polypeptide(L)'
;MKKLKKVLYASWFYVWSTLYGADEYYELGFIGAAIICLIQALIILFCHWFVGVKCALSCIKEKDPRKSTLAKVVPTPNNGWAELVPLRRTQRAGSSKIWFEFQKVHYTLDEATNTFSTVIFDSRKPMNYYQQSRGIESDEQLGE
;
A
#
# COMPACT_ATOMS: atom_id res chain seq x y z
N MET A 1 14.18 1.49 8.13
CA MET A 1 13.85 2.35 9.31
C MET A 1 14.57 1.97 10.61
N LYS A 2 14.45 0.74 11.16
CA LYS A 2 15.03 0.40 12.48
C LYS A 2 16.55 0.65 12.60
N LYS A 3 17.34 0.34 11.56
CA LYS A 3 18.79 0.62 11.52
C LYS A 3 19.09 2.12 11.51
N LEU A 4 18.35 2.90 10.70
CA LEU A 4 18.53 4.34 10.57
C LEU A 4 18.31 5.08 11.90
N LYS A 5 17.29 4.68 12.68
CA LYS A 5 17.05 5.23 14.02
C LYS A 5 18.27 5.05 14.92
N LYS A 6 18.79 3.82 14.99
CA LYS A 6 19.95 3.50 15.82
C LYS A 6 21.18 4.32 15.44
N VAL A 7 21.41 4.51 14.13
CA VAL A 7 22.52 5.34 13.63
C VAL A 7 22.35 6.81 14.04
N LEU A 8 21.15 7.39 13.88
CA LEU A 8 20.87 8.79 14.23
C LEU A 8 21.06 9.09 15.72
N TYR A 9 20.51 8.25 16.59
CA TYR A 9 20.67 8.44 18.03
C TYR A 9 22.10 8.17 18.49
N ALA A 10 22.79 7.16 17.92
CA ALA A 10 24.19 6.89 18.24
C ALA A 10 25.12 8.00 17.74
N SER A 11 24.87 8.57 16.56
CA SER A 11 25.65 9.70 16.05
C SER A 11 25.42 10.96 16.89
N TRP A 12 24.18 11.24 17.29
CA TRP A 12 23.90 12.37 18.18
C TRP A 12 24.59 12.20 19.53
N PHE A 13 24.49 11.01 20.13
CA PHE A 13 25.15 10.70 21.39
C PHE A 13 26.67 10.84 21.28
N TYR A 14 27.27 10.33 20.21
CA TYR A 14 28.71 10.47 19.96
C TYR A 14 29.14 11.93 19.83
N VAL A 15 28.42 12.73 19.04
CA VAL A 15 28.68 14.17 18.86
C VAL A 15 28.55 14.91 20.19
N TRP A 16 27.49 14.63 20.95
CA TRP A 16 27.28 15.23 22.26
C TRP A 16 28.41 14.89 23.24
N SER A 17 28.76 13.61 23.39
CA SER A 17 29.78 13.16 24.34
C SER A 17 31.20 13.60 23.98
N THR A 18 31.53 13.75 22.70
CA THR A 18 32.92 14.03 22.26
C THR A 18 33.22 15.49 21.95
N LEU A 19 32.25 16.26 21.45
CA LEU A 19 32.48 17.66 21.04
C LEU A 19 32.03 18.67 22.07
N TYR A 20 30.92 18.40 22.76
CA TYR A 20 30.36 19.32 23.74
C TYR A 20 30.77 18.96 25.16
N GLY A 21 30.86 17.68 25.49
CA GLY A 21 31.17 17.21 26.85
C GLY A 21 29.89 16.95 27.64
N ALA A 22 29.70 15.68 28.04
CA ALA A 22 28.46 15.20 28.63
C ALA A 22 28.16 15.82 30.02
N ASP A 23 29.20 16.13 30.79
CA ASP A 23 29.07 16.65 32.16
C ASP A 23 28.81 18.17 32.18
N GLU A 24 29.41 18.92 31.26
CA GLU A 24 29.25 20.38 31.19
C GLU A 24 27.98 20.79 30.45
N TYR A 25 27.57 20.05 29.40
CA TYR A 25 26.45 20.42 28.52
C TYR A 25 25.38 19.32 28.45
N TYR A 26 24.95 18.82 29.60
CA TYR A 26 23.95 17.76 29.67
C TYR A 26 22.57 18.19 29.14
N GLU A 27 22.14 19.42 29.44
CA GLU A 27 20.86 20.00 29.00
C GLU A 27 20.75 20.03 27.47
N LEU A 28 21.84 20.41 26.79
CA LEU A 28 21.90 20.48 25.33
C LEU A 28 21.76 19.10 24.69
N GLY A 29 22.35 18.06 25.31
CA GLY A 29 22.20 16.67 24.89
C GLY A 29 20.73 16.21 24.90
N PHE A 30 20.00 16.52 25.97
CA PHE A 30 18.58 16.21 26.11
C PHE A 30 17.71 17.00 25.14
N ILE A 31 17.98 18.29 24.95
CA ILE A 31 17.26 19.14 23.99
C ILE A 31 17.38 18.55 22.58
N GLY A 32 18.59 18.19 22.15
CA GLY A 32 18.78 17.58 20.83
C GLY A 32 18.11 16.22 20.69
N ALA A 33 18.16 15.37 21.72
CA ALA A 33 17.44 14.10 21.73
C ALA A 33 15.91 14.30 21.63
N ALA A 34 15.36 15.31 22.31
CA ALA A 34 13.95 15.69 22.23
C ALA A 34 13.57 16.17 20.83
N ILE A 35 14.40 16.99 20.18
CA ILE A 35 14.20 17.44 18.80
C ILE A 35 14.18 16.25 17.83
N ILE A 36 15.13 15.32 17.94
CA ILE A 36 15.15 14.10 17.11
C ILE A 36 13.87 13.28 17.31
N CYS A 37 13.42 13.15 18.56
CA CYS A 37 12.18 12.44 18.89
C CYS A 37 10.96 13.12 18.25
N LEU A 38 10.86 14.45 18.35
CA LEU A 38 9.77 15.24 17.78
C LEU A 38 9.71 15.09 16.25
N ILE A 39 10.85 15.24 15.57
CA ILE A 39 10.94 15.06 14.12
C ILE A 39 10.51 13.63 13.73
N GLN A 40 10.94 12.62 14.48
CA GLN A 40 10.55 11.24 14.22
C GLN A 40 9.04 11.03 14.40
N ALA A 41 8.43 11.62 15.44
CA ALA A 41 7.00 11.57 15.67
C ALA A 41 6.22 12.22 14.52
N LEU A 42 6.68 13.38 14.03
CA LEU A 42 6.11 14.06 12.88
C LEU A 42 6.18 13.21 11.61
N ILE A 43 7.32 12.57 11.33
CA ILE A 43 7.47 11.67 10.17
C ILE A 43 6.48 10.50 10.24
N ILE A 44 6.30 9.90 11.43
CA ILE A 44 5.35 8.80 11.62
C ILE A 44 3.92 9.30 11.40
N LEU A 45 3.59 10.48 11.92
CA LEU A 45 2.29 11.10 11.74
C LEU A 45 2.02 11.37 10.26
N PHE A 46 2.97 11.92 9.52
CA PHE A 46 2.85 12.10 8.07
C PHE A 46 2.65 10.77 7.34
N CYS A 47 3.36 9.70 7.71
CA CYS A 47 3.13 8.37 7.14
C CYS A 47 1.73 7.82 7.45
N HIS A 48 1.13 8.21 8.57
CA HIS A 48 -0.20 7.76 8.95
C HIS A 48 -1.29 8.44 8.12
N TRP A 49 -1.19 9.77 7.94
CA TRP A 49 -2.19 10.57 7.23
C TRP A 49 -2.01 10.59 5.71
N PHE A 50 -0.77 10.52 5.22
CA PHE A 50 -0.45 10.68 3.81
C PHE A 50 0.15 9.40 3.24
N VAL A 51 -0.68 8.66 2.48
CA VAL A 51 -0.25 7.44 1.78
C VAL A 51 0.91 7.71 0.82
N GLY A 52 0.97 8.88 0.18
CA GLY A 52 2.10 9.27 -0.67
C GLY A 52 3.44 9.26 0.07
N VAL A 53 3.49 9.86 1.26
CA VAL A 53 4.68 9.90 2.12
C VAL A 53 5.04 8.49 2.60
N LYS A 54 4.04 7.72 3.04
CA LYS A 54 4.22 6.32 3.44
C LYS A 54 4.85 5.49 2.32
N CYS A 55 4.37 5.65 1.09
CA CYS A 55 4.92 4.96 -0.08
C CYS A 55 6.35 5.41 -0.36
N ALA A 56 6.65 6.71 -0.34
CA ALA A 56 8.00 7.21 -0.63
C ALA A 56 9.05 6.73 0.38
N LEU A 57 8.68 6.58 1.65
CA LEU A 57 9.60 6.19 2.72
C LEU A 57 9.71 4.67 2.94
N SER A 58 8.68 3.90 2.55
CA SER A 58 8.58 2.47 2.89
C SER A 58 8.50 1.54 1.68
N CYS A 59 8.31 2.06 0.46
CA CYS A 59 8.09 1.27 -0.75
C CYS A 59 9.02 1.71 -1.89
N ILE A 60 9.26 0.77 -2.82
CA ILE A 60 9.95 1.04 -4.08
C ILE A 60 8.92 0.92 -5.19
N LYS A 61 8.97 1.83 -6.17
CA LYS A 61 8.09 1.78 -7.34
C LYS A 61 8.49 0.60 -8.22
N GLU A 62 7.58 -0.33 -8.42
CA GLU A 62 7.73 -1.47 -9.31
C GLU A 62 6.82 -1.30 -10.53
N LYS A 63 7.31 -1.65 -11.72
CA LYS A 63 6.53 -1.58 -12.97
C LYS A 63 5.76 -2.87 -13.23
N ASP A 64 6.31 -4.00 -12.81
CA ASP A 64 5.70 -5.31 -13.03
C ASP A 64 4.76 -5.67 -11.86
N PRO A 65 3.43 -5.77 -12.09
CA PRO A 65 2.48 -6.16 -11.05
C PRO A 65 2.81 -7.51 -10.41
N ARG A 66 3.45 -8.42 -11.16
CA ARG A 66 3.78 -9.78 -10.70
C ARG A 66 4.86 -9.78 -9.62
N LYS A 67 5.75 -8.79 -9.61
CA LYS A 67 6.80 -8.62 -8.59
C LYS A 67 6.33 -7.80 -7.39
N SER A 68 5.36 -6.92 -7.60
CA SER A 68 4.86 -6.01 -6.57
C SER A 68 4.04 -6.72 -5.49
N THR A 69 4.12 -6.25 -4.24
CA THR A 69 3.36 -6.79 -3.10
C THR A 69 2.24 -5.88 -2.63
N LEU A 70 2.30 -4.61 -3.03
CA LEU A 70 1.38 -3.56 -2.62
C LEU A 70 1.00 -2.72 -3.83
N ALA A 71 -0.21 -2.19 -3.83
CA ALA A 71 -0.69 -1.22 -4.81
C ALA A 71 -1.17 0.06 -4.12
N LYS A 72 -0.76 1.22 -4.63
CA LYS A 72 -1.28 2.51 -4.18
C LYS A 72 -2.48 2.87 -5.05
N VAL A 73 -3.67 2.80 -4.48
CA VAL A 73 -4.92 3.17 -5.15
C VAL A 73 -5.24 4.63 -4.86
N VAL A 74 -5.51 5.40 -5.90
CA VAL A 74 -5.95 6.79 -5.80
C VAL A 74 -7.35 6.85 -6.40
N PRO A 75 -8.40 7.08 -5.59
CA PRO A 75 -9.75 7.18 -6.11
C PRO A 75 -9.91 8.45 -6.94
N THR A 76 -10.95 8.46 -7.76
CA THR A 76 -11.42 9.69 -8.42
C THR A 76 -11.86 10.72 -7.38
N PRO A 77 -11.87 12.02 -7.73
CA PRO A 77 -12.39 13.06 -6.85
C PRO A 77 -13.77 12.67 -6.29
N ASN A 78 -13.98 12.93 -5.01
CA ASN A 78 -15.20 12.62 -4.24
C ASN A 78 -15.51 11.14 -3.97
N ASN A 79 -14.62 10.19 -4.31
CA ASN A 79 -14.77 8.76 -4.00
C ASN A 79 -13.84 8.30 -2.86
N GLY A 80 -13.71 9.11 -1.81
CA GLY A 80 -12.90 8.80 -0.63
C GLY A 80 -11.42 9.14 -0.78
N TRP A 81 -10.57 8.45 -0.01
CA TRP A 81 -9.14 8.74 0.10
C TRP A 81 -8.26 7.67 -0.53
N ALA A 82 -7.03 8.05 -0.87
CA ALA A 82 -6.02 7.13 -1.38
C ALA A 82 -5.61 6.10 -0.32
N GLU A 83 -5.37 4.86 -0.74
CA GLU A 83 -5.03 3.76 0.15
C GLU A 83 -3.90 2.91 -0.43
N LEU A 84 -3.08 2.34 0.44
CA LEU A 84 -2.07 1.36 0.08
C LEU A 84 -2.61 -0.04 0.40
N VAL A 85 -3.03 -0.77 -0.62
CA VAL A 85 -3.69 -2.08 -0.49
C VAL A 85 -2.73 -3.22 -0.83
N PRO A 86 -2.84 -4.39 -0.19
CA PRO A 86 -2.03 -5.55 -0.53
C PRO A 86 -2.49 -6.21 -1.83
N LEU A 87 -1.54 -6.57 -2.69
CA LEU A 87 -1.81 -7.41 -3.85
C LEU A 87 -1.85 -8.87 -3.41
N ARG A 88 -2.98 -9.51 -3.68
CA ARG A 88 -3.24 -10.92 -3.41
C ARG A 88 -3.07 -11.73 -4.69
N ARG A 89 -2.72 -13.01 -4.52
CA ARG A 89 -2.50 -13.95 -5.60
C ARG A 89 -3.26 -15.22 -5.30
N THR A 90 -3.99 -15.73 -6.28
CA THR A 90 -4.70 -17.00 -6.17
C THR A 90 -4.31 -17.87 -7.35
N GLN A 91 -3.90 -19.11 -7.08
CA GLN A 91 -3.62 -20.10 -8.12
C GLN A 91 -4.78 -21.07 -8.23
N ARG A 92 -5.34 -21.23 -9.42
CA ARG A 92 -6.38 -22.21 -9.72
C ARG A 92 -6.16 -22.81 -11.10
N ALA A 93 -6.13 -24.14 -11.17
CA ALA A 93 -6.01 -24.92 -12.41
C ALA A 93 -4.87 -24.43 -13.35
N GLY A 94 -3.70 -24.09 -12.81
CA GLY A 94 -2.55 -23.62 -13.59
C GLY A 94 -2.55 -22.12 -13.94
N SER A 95 -3.63 -21.39 -13.63
CA SER A 95 -3.70 -19.93 -13.79
C SER A 95 -3.42 -19.21 -12.47
N SER A 96 -2.60 -18.16 -12.51
CA SER A 96 -2.26 -17.32 -11.35
C SER A 96 -2.92 -15.95 -11.50
N LYS A 97 -4.01 -15.70 -10.77
CA LYS A 97 -4.71 -14.41 -10.80
C LYS A 97 -4.17 -13.48 -9.71
N ILE A 98 -3.89 -12.23 -10.08
CA ILE A 98 -3.49 -11.15 -9.16
C ILE A 98 -4.68 -10.23 -8.96
N TRP A 99 -4.98 -9.87 -7.72
CA TRP A 99 -6.14 -9.04 -7.39
C TRP A 99 -5.93 -8.25 -6.10
N PHE A 100 -6.75 -7.24 -5.89
CA PHE A 100 -6.86 -6.53 -4.61
C PHE A 100 -8.31 -6.09 -4.37
N GLU A 101 -8.58 -5.67 -3.15
CA GLU A 101 -9.83 -5.04 -2.77
C GLU A 101 -9.60 -3.60 -2.35
N PHE A 102 -10.44 -2.70 -2.83
CA PHE A 102 -10.45 -1.30 -2.44
C PHE A 102 -11.90 -0.88 -2.20
N GLN A 103 -12.19 -0.35 -1.01
CA GLN A 103 -13.55 0.05 -0.61
C GLN A 103 -14.61 -1.07 -0.81
N LYS A 104 -14.25 -2.32 -0.48
CA LYS A 104 -15.10 -3.54 -0.67
C LYS A 104 -15.39 -3.91 -2.13
N VAL A 105 -14.73 -3.28 -3.10
CA VAL A 105 -14.80 -3.64 -4.52
C VAL A 105 -13.59 -4.48 -4.88
N HIS A 106 -13.83 -5.60 -5.56
CA HIS A 106 -12.78 -6.50 -6.03
C HIS A 106 -12.26 -6.05 -7.39
N TYR A 107 -10.94 -6.00 -7.53
CA TYR A 107 -10.24 -5.65 -8.76
C TYR A 107 -9.27 -6.75 -9.12
N THR A 108 -9.37 -7.26 -10.35
CA THR A 108 -8.51 -8.33 -10.88
C THR A 108 -7.64 -7.75 -11.98
N LEU A 109 -6.38 -8.20 -12.03
CA LEU A 109 -5.48 -7.87 -13.13
C LEU A 109 -5.95 -8.58 -14.41
N ASP A 110 -6.26 -7.80 -15.43
CA ASP A 110 -6.38 -8.29 -16.80
C ASP A 110 -4.98 -8.39 -17.43
N GLU A 111 -4.58 -9.60 -17.81
CA GLU A 111 -3.26 -9.86 -18.39
C GLU A 111 -3.11 -9.28 -19.81
N ALA A 112 -4.20 -9.13 -20.56
CA ALA A 112 -4.14 -8.63 -21.92
C ALA A 112 -3.86 -7.12 -21.96
N THR A 113 -4.55 -6.36 -21.11
CA THR A 113 -4.38 -4.90 -21.03
C THR A 113 -3.34 -4.47 -19.99
N ASN A 114 -2.91 -5.38 -19.11
CA ASN A 114 -2.06 -5.11 -17.95
C ASN A 114 -2.66 -4.01 -17.04
N THR A 115 -3.99 -4.02 -16.89
CA THR A 115 -4.73 -3.08 -16.05
C THR A 115 -5.59 -3.82 -15.04
N PHE A 116 -5.90 -3.16 -13.91
CA PHE A 116 -6.82 -3.71 -12.92
C PHE A 116 -8.23 -3.23 -13.22
N SER A 117 -9.17 -4.16 -13.36
CA SER A 117 -10.58 -3.88 -13.60
C SER A 117 -11.45 -4.61 -12.60
N THR A 118 -12.61 -4.02 -12.30
CA THR A 118 -13.66 -4.70 -11.55
C THR A 118 -14.57 -5.47 -12.51
N VAL A 119 -15.32 -6.43 -11.98
CA VAL A 119 -16.29 -7.19 -12.77
C VAL A 119 -17.44 -6.26 -13.16
N ILE A 120 -17.68 -6.13 -14.45
CA ILE A 120 -18.82 -5.40 -15.00
C ILE A 120 -19.87 -6.43 -15.38
N PHE A 121 -20.96 -6.49 -14.62
CA PHE A 121 -22.07 -7.37 -14.95
C PHE A 121 -22.82 -6.85 -16.18
N ASP A 122 -23.10 -7.74 -17.13
CA ASP A 122 -23.91 -7.39 -18.29
C ASP A 122 -25.40 -7.33 -17.92
N SER A 123 -25.83 -6.15 -17.51
CA SER A 123 -27.23 -5.83 -17.19
C SER A 123 -28.04 -5.35 -18.40
N ARG A 124 -27.44 -5.29 -19.60
CA ARG A 124 -28.06 -4.69 -20.80
C ARG A 124 -28.58 -5.75 -21.78
N LYS A 125 -28.97 -6.93 -21.28
CA LYS A 125 -29.60 -7.97 -22.11
C LYS A 125 -31.11 -7.73 -22.25
N PRO A 126 -31.74 -8.14 -23.36
CA PRO A 126 -33.19 -8.05 -23.51
C PRO A 126 -33.90 -8.96 -22.49
N MET A 127 -35.12 -8.60 -22.09
CA MET A 127 -35.91 -9.36 -21.09
C MET A 127 -36.01 -10.87 -21.41
N ASN A 128 -36.14 -11.23 -22.69
CA ASN A 128 -36.21 -12.61 -23.14
C ASN A 128 -34.98 -13.44 -22.73
N TYR A 129 -33.78 -12.85 -22.71
CA TYR A 129 -32.56 -13.52 -22.25
C TYR A 129 -32.69 -13.95 -20.79
N TYR A 130 -33.18 -13.06 -19.92
CA TYR A 130 -33.33 -13.36 -18.50
C TYR A 130 -34.44 -14.39 -18.25
N GLN A 131 -35.54 -14.34 -19.01
CA GLN A 131 -36.63 -15.32 -18.90
C GLN A 131 -36.20 -16.74 -19.30
N GLN A 132 -35.27 -16.86 -20.24
CA GLN A 132 -34.78 -18.15 -20.72
C GLN A 132 -33.59 -18.69 -19.91
N SER A 133 -33.02 -17.89 -19.00
CA SER A 133 -31.89 -18.29 -18.17
C SER A 133 -32.28 -19.41 -17.21
N ARG A 134 -31.59 -20.55 -17.27
CA ARG A 134 -31.81 -21.73 -16.40
C ARG A 134 -30.78 -21.88 -15.28
N GLY A 135 -29.88 -20.91 -15.15
CA GLY A 135 -28.73 -21.00 -14.25
C GLY A 135 -27.51 -21.62 -14.93
N ILE A 136 -26.42 -21.74 -14.17
CA ILE A 136 -25.16 -22.33 -14.60
C ILE A 136 -25.17 -23.79 -14.14
N GLU A 137 -25.07 -24.73 -15.07
CA GLU A 137 -25.16 -26.17 -14.80
C GLU A 137 -23.79 -26.86 -14.72
N SER A 138 -22.73 -26.24 -15.27
CA SER A 138 -21.37 -26.80 -15.28
C SER A 138 -20.28 -25.78 -14.93
N ASP A 139 -19.16 -26.29 -14.43
CA ASP A 139 -17.96 -25.48 -14.15
C ASP A 139 -17.34 -24.86 -15.43
N GLU A 140 -17.61 -25.45 -16.60
CA GLU A 140 -17.17 -24.94 -17.90
C GLU A 140 -17.89 -23.64 -18.27
N GLN A 141 -19.18 -23.55 -17.96
CA GLN A 141 -19.97 -22.33 -18.12
C GLN A 141 -19.60 -21.23 -17.10
N LEU A 142 -18.90 -21.59 -16.01
CA LEU A 142 -18.42 -20.65 -14.99
C LEU A 142 -17.15 -19.88 -15.42
N GLY A 143 -16.50 -20.33 -16.51
CA GLY A 143 -15.24 -19.79 -17.01
C GLY A 143 -15.36 -18.74 -18.11
N GLU A 144 -16.55 -18.53 -18.67
CA GLU A 144 -16.88 -17.44 -19.61
C GLU A 144 -17.28 -16.15 -18.87
#